data_AF-A0A539CVW7-F1
#
_entry.id   AF-A0A539CVW7-F1
#
_cell.length_a   1.000
_cell.length_b   1.000
_cell.length_c   1.000
_cell.angle_alpha   90.00
_cell.angle_beta   90.00
_cell.angle_gamma   90.00
#
_symmetry.space_group_name_H-M   'P 1'
#
loop_
_entity.id
_entity.type
_entity.pdbx_description
1 polymer ?
#
loop_
_entity_poly.entity_id
_entity_poly.type
_entity_poly.pdbx_seq_one_letter_code
_entity_poly.pdbx_strand_id
1 'polypeptide(L)'
;MISFLALHAPLARAALAYFTCCAGPPALSELAYVKRDAALIFEIAESSLVMNFTIEFFRSRPSDEAHATLDRISIGADNLNAATVKAKSLFDTLDMPQKPDGLRILDQVKRELFVWKPDNHEV
;
A
#
# COMPACT_ATOMS: atom_id res chain seq x y z
N MET A 1 -51.79 10.28 0.92
CA MET A 1 -51.17 8.99 1.29
C MET A 1 -49.99 9.29 2.18
N ILE A 2 -50.09 8.88 3.44
CA ILE A 2 -49.03 8.97 4.46
C ILE A 2 -48.16 7.73 4.28
N SER A 3 -46.83 7.88 4.33
CA SER A 3 -45.98 6.95 5.06
C SER A 3 -44.67 7.64 5.44
N PHE A 4 -44.67 8.10 6.69
CA PHE A 4 -43.50 8.34 7.52
C PHE A 4 -42.83 7.01 7.86
N LEU A 5 -41.50 6.97 7.83
CA LEU A 5 -40.75 6.39 8.95
C LEU A 5 -39.40 7.09 9.03
N ALA A 6 -39.42 8.17 9.79
CA ALA A 6 -38.26 8.68 10.49
C ALA A 6 -37.92 7.73 11.65
N LEU A 7 -36.69 7.22 11.69
CA LEU A 7 -36.06 6.85 12.95
C LEU A 7 -34.86 7.78 13.18
N HIS A 8 -35.22 8.97 13.66
CA HIS A 8 -34.59 9.70 14.76
C HIS A 8 -33.13 9.39 15.11
N ALA A 9 -32.29 10.40 14.85
CA ALA A 9 -31.09 10.76 15.61
C ALA A 9 -31.41 10.83 17.14
N PRO A 10 -30.42 10.69 18.06
CA PRO A 10 -29.60 11.85 18.38
C PRO A 10 -28.18 11.50 18.90
N LEU A 11 -27.21 12.40 18.65
CA LEU A 11 -26.14 12.80 19.61
C LEU A 11 -25.04 13.65 18.92
N ALA A 12 -25.40 14.38 17.85
CA ALA A 12 -24.68 15.59 17.47
C ALA A 12 -25.05 16.75 18.43
N ARG A 13 -24.77 16.62 19.74
CA ARG A 13 -24.93 17.73 20.70
C ARG A 13 -24.32 17.43 22.08
N ALA A 14 -23.00 17.34 22.17
CA ALA A 14 -22.32 17.35 23.46
C ALA A 14 -20.93 17.99 23.37
N ALA A 15 -20.83 19.27 22.99
CA ALA A 15 -19.62 20.08 23.20
C ALA A 15 -19.84 21.60 23.03
N LEU A 16 -21.07 22.10 23.23
CA LEU A 16 -21.38 23.55 23.15
C LEU A 16 -22.08 23.97 24.45
N ALA A 17 -21.46 23.69 25.58
CA ALA A 17 -21.93 24.15 26.89
C ALA A 17 -20.83 24.16 27.96
N TYR A 18 -19.60 24.52 27.61
CA TYR A 18 -18.65 25.05 28.57
C TYR A 18 -17.87 26.14 27.84
N PHE A 19 -17.54 27.23 28.54
CA PHE A 19 -16.79 28.39 28.04
C PHE A 19 -17.56 29.44 27.22
N THR A 20 -18.44 30.17 27.90
CA THR A 20 -18.44 31.64 27.78
C THR A 20 -17.79 32.22 29.03
N CYS A 21 -16.52 32.59 28.91
CA CYS A 21 -15.91 33.74 29.58
C CYS A 21 -14.42 33.80 29.18
N CYS A 22 -14.01 34.85 28.46
CA CYS A 22 -12.61 35.27 28.30
C CYS A 22 -11.66 34.33 27.52
N ALA A 23 -11.84 34.19 26.21
CA ALA A 23 -10.71 33.95 25.30
C ALA A 23 -11.08 34.44 23.90
N GLY A 24 -10.22 35.27 23.31
CA GLY A 24 -10.41 35.81 21.96
C GLY A 24 -10.46 34.70 20.89
N PRO A 25 -10.83 35.05 19.65
CA PRO A 25 -10.85 34.09 18.55
C PRO A 25 -9.50 33.36 18.47
N PRO A 26 -9.47 32.02 18.41
CA PRO A 26 -8.22 31.29 18.28
C PRO A 26 -7.51 31.77 17.02
N ALA A 27 -6.24 32.15 17.19
CA ALA A 27 -5.41 32.59 16.09
C ALA A 27 -5.39 31.50 15.00
N LEU A 28 -5.38 31.92 13.74
CA LEU A 28 -5.41 31.09 12.53
C LEU A 28 -4.30 30.01 12.43
N SER A 29 -3.43 29.89 13.45
CA SER A 29 -2.41 28.87 13.63
C SER A 29 -2.91 27.55 14.23
N GLU A 30 -4.04 27.52 14.96
CA GLU A 30 -4.53 26.27 15.60
C GLU A 30 -5.23 25.30 14.62
N LEU A 31 -5.96 25.83 13.63
CA LEU A 31 -6.62 25.00 12.60
C LEU A 31 -5.64 24.37 11.60
N ALA A 32 -4.42 24.91 11.49
CA ALA A 32 -3.36 24.36 10.65
C ALA A 32 -2.61 23.20 11.34
N TYR A 33 -2.69 23.06 12.66
CA TYR A 33 -2.02 22.02 13.44
C TYR A 33 -2.80 20.70 13.39
N VAL A 34 -4.10 20.74 13.70
CA VAL A 34 -4.97 19.53 13.68
C VAL A 34 -5.08 18.92 12.27
N LYS A 35 -4.99 19.74 11.22
CA LYS A 35 -5.02 19.26 9.83
C LYS A 35 -3.74 18.52 9.41
N ARG A 36 -2.60 18.78 10.09
CA ARG A 36 -1.34 18.06 9.85
C ARG A 36 -1.31 16.70 10.55
N ASP A 37 -1.96 16.58 11.72
CA ASP A 37 -2.03 15.32 12.46
C ASP A 37 -2.88 14.25 11.77
N ALA A 38 -3.97 14.64 11.10
CA ALA A 38 -4.78 13.69 10.34
C ALA A 38 -4.03 13.09 9.12
N ALA A 39 -3.20 13.89 8.44
CA ALA A 39 -2.39 13.40 7.32
C ALA A 39 -1.28 12.45 7.82
N LEU A 40 -0.64 12.78 8.95
CA LEU A 40 0.37 11.93 9.57
C LEU A 40 -0.23 10.60 10.08
N ILE A 41 -1.43 10.63 10.67
CA ILE A 41 -2.12 9.42 11.16
C ILE A 41 -2.56 8.53 9.99
N PHE A 42 -2.98 9.10 8.85
CA PHE A 42 -3.29 8.32 7.65
C PHE A 42 -2.05 7.60 7.10
N GLU A 43 -0.91 8.31 7.05
CA GLU A 43 0.36 7.75 6.59
C GLU A 43 0.96 6.72 7.56
N ILE A 44 0.80 6.91 8.87
CA ILE A 44 1.25 5.96 9.91
C ILE A 44 0.34 4.71 9.95
N ALA A 45 -0.98 4.87 9.74
CA ALA A 45 -1.92 3.74 9.69
C ALA A 45 -1.75 2.88 8.43
N GLU A 46 -1.43 3.49 7.28
CA GLU A 46 -1.03 2.73 6.09
C GLU A 46 0.31 2.02 6.32
N SER A 47 1.26 2.64 7.03
CA SER A 47 2.58 2.06 7.29
C SER A 47 2.59 0.87 8.26
N SER A 48 1.58 0.68 9.12
CA SER A 48 1.69 -0.29 10.25
C SER A 48 1.25 -1.73 9.93
N LEU A 49 0.68 -2.00 8.75
CA LEU A 49 0.32 -3.35 8.31
C LEU A 49 1.11 -3.81 7.06
N VAL A 50 2.05 -2.99 6.60
CA VAL A 50 2.80 -3.27 5.38
C VAL A 50 3.86 -4.33 5.66
N MET A 51 3.67 -5.51 5.07
CA MET A 51 4.67 -6.56 5.07
C MET A 51 5.73 -6.27 4.01
N ASN A 52 6.98 -6.49 4.37
CA ASN A 52 8.09 -6.33 3.44
C ASN A 52 8.31 -7.63 2.67
N PHE A 53 8.29 -7.53 1.35
CA PHE A 53 8.58 -8.61 0.42
C PHE A 53 9.78 -8.23 -0.44
N THR A 54 10.56 -9.21 -0.87
CA THR A 54 11.63 -9.01 -1.84
C THR A 54 11.21 -9.62 -3.17
N ILE A 55 11.09 -8.80 -4.20
CA ILE A 55 10.89 -9.25 -5.57
C ILE A 55 12.27 -9.50 -6.17
N GLU A 56 12.47 -10.68 -6.73
CA GLU A 56 13.68 -11.05 -7.43
C GLU A 56 13.35 -11.35 -8.88
N PHE A 57 13.91 -10.56 -9.79
CA PHE A 57 13.82 -10.78 -11.23
C PHE A 57 14.91 -11.75 -11.64
N PHE A 58 14.57 -12.72 -12.48
CA PHE A 58 15.52 -13.72 -12.91
C PHE A 58 15.41 -14.01 -14.40
N ARG A 59 16.49 -14.57 -14.93
CA ARG A 59 16.58 -15.11 -16.27
C ARG A 59 16.89 -16.60 -16.19
N SER A 60 16.18 -17.42 -16.95
CA SER A 60 16.43 -18.85 -17.06
C SER A 60 17.38 -19.10 -18.22
N ARG A 61 18.49 -19.78 -17.98
CA ARG A 61 19.37 -20.23 -19.08
C ARG A 61 18.73 -21.44 -19.76
N PRO A 62 18.59 -21.47 -21.10
CA PRO A 62 17.96 -22.60 -21.80
C PRO A 62 18.71 -23.94 -21.66
N SER A 63 20.01 -23.89 -21.35
CA SER A 63 20.88 -25.07 -21.33
C SER A 63 20.71 -25.95 -20.10
N ASP A 64 20.43 -25.37 -18.95
CA ASP A 64 20.42 -26.05 -17.65
C ASP A 64 19.29 -25.55 -16.73
N GLU A 65 18.40 -24.69 -17.27
CA GLU A 65 17.33 -24.01 -16.54
C GLU A 65 17.82 -23.23 -15.31
N ALA A 66 19.13 -22.95 -15.22
CA ALA A 66 19.67 -22.21 -14.10
C ALA A 66 19.10 -20.80 -14.08
N HIS A 67 18.61 -20.39 -12.91
CA HIS A 67 18.07 -19.06 -12.69
C HIS A 67 19.21 -18.11 -12.28
N ALA A 68 19.54 -17.17 -13.17
CA ALA A 68 20.41 -16.06 -12.86
C ALA A 68 19.57 -14.89 -12.33
N THR A 69 19.83 -14.46 -11.10
CA THR A 69 19.20 -13.26 -10.53
C THR A 69 19.70 -12.02 -11.28
N LEU A 70 18.77 -11.23 -11.81
CA LEU A 70 19.06 -9.97 -12.50
C LEU A 70 19.01 -8.80 -11.53
N ASP A 71 17.93 -8.69 -10.76
CA ASP A 71 17.73 -7.59 -9.80
C ASP A 71 16.85 -8.00 -8.62
N ARG A 72 16.95 -7.26 -7.52
CA ARG A 72 16.23 -7.50 -6.26
C ARG A 72 15.67 -6.20 -5.71
N ILE A 73 14.35 -6.12 -5.60
CA ILE A 73 13.65 -4.93 -5.11
C ILE A 73 12.84 -5.28 -3.87
N SER A 74 13.06 -4.56 -2.77
CA SER A 74 12.23 -4.67 -1.58
C SER A 74 11.01 -3.78 -1.70
N ILE A 75 9.82 -4.36 -1.52
CA ILE A 75 8.55 -3.66 -1.56
C ILE A 75 7.76 -3.89 -0.27
N GLY A 76 7.03 -2.85 0.14
CA GLY A 76 5.98 -2.99 1.13
C GLY A 76 4.63 -3.33 0.48
N ALA A 77 3.95 -4.36 0.98
CA ALA A 77 2.57 -4.67 0.61
C ALA A 77 1.77 -5.25 1.79
N ASP A 78 0.46 -5.03 1.79
CA ASP A 78 -0.43 -5.49 2.87
C ASP A 78 -0.56 -7.03 2.93
N ASN A 79 -0.37 -7.69 1.80
CA ASN A 79 -0.44 -9.14 1.65
C ASN A 79 0.30 -9.60 0.38
N LEU A 80 0.48 -10.92 0.25
CA LEU A 80 1.16 -11.51 -0.90
C LEU A 80 0.46 -11.19 -2.23
N ASN A 81 -0.87 -11.11 -2.27
CA ASN A 81 -1.59 -10.79 -3.50
C ASN A 81 -1.30 -9.35 -3.96
N ALA A 82 -1.32 -8.39 -3.03
CA ALA A 82 -0.93 -7.01 -3.30
C ALA A 82 0.54 -6.92 -3.74
N ALA A 83 1.43 -7.72 -3.13
CA ALA A 83 2.82 -7.84 -3.55
C ALA A 83 2.94 -8.37 -4.99
N THR A 84 2.15 -9.38 -5.37
CA THR A 84 2.11 -9.94 -6.72
C THR A 84 1.66 -8.93 -7.76
N VAL A 85 0.62 -8.15 -7.47
CA VAL A 85 0.14 -7.09 -8.37
C VAL A 85 1.23 -6.03 -8.58
N LYS A 86 1.87 -5.57 -7.50
CA LYS A 86 2.99 -4.63 -7.57
C LYS A 86 4.18 -5.22 -8.34
N ALA A 87 4.52 -6.50 -8.10
CA ALA A 87 5.64 -7.16 -8.76
C ALA A 87 5.44 -7.30 -10.26
N LYS A 88 4.24 -7.65 -10.72
CA LYS A 88 3.89 -7.70 -12.15
C LYS A 88 3.94 -6.31 -12.79
N SER A 89 3.40 -5.29 -12.12
CA SER A 89 3.49 -3.91 -12.60
C SER A 89 4.95 -3.44 -12.73
N LEU A 90 5.81 -3.80 -11.77
CA LEU A 90 7.25 -3.52 -11.85
C LEU A 90 7.92 -4.29 -12.99
N PHE A 91 7.55 -5.54 -13.24
CA PHE A 91 8.10 -6.32 -14.35
C PHE A 91 7.90 -5.63 -15.71
N ASP A 92 6.75 -5.00 -15.93
CA ASP A 92 6.41 -4.34 -17.20
C ASP A 92 7.02 -2.92 -17.31
N THR A 93 7.27 -2.24 -16.19
CA THR A 93 7.66 -0.82 -16.16
C THR A 93 9.14 -0.59 -15.84
N LEU A 94 9.80 -1.56 -15.21
CA LEU A 94 11.19 -1.43 -14.80
C LEU A 94 12.10 -1.52 -16.02
N ASP A 95 12.75 -0.39 -16.34
CA ASP A 95 13.73 -0.30 -17.41
C ASP A 95 15.02 -1.01 -16.99
N MET A 96 15.12 -2.29 -17.32
CA MET A 96 16.30 -3.11 -17.04
C MET A 96 17.13 -3.33 -18.30
N PRO A 97 18.47 -3.34 -18.19
CA PRO A 97 19.35 -3.57 -19.32
C PRO A 97 19.18 -4.97 -19.94
N GLN A 98 18.64 -5.92 -19.18
CA GLN A 98 18.26 -7.25 -19.67
C GLN A 98 16.79 -7.52 -19.37
N LYS A 99 16.08 -8.09 -20.37
CA LYS A 99 14.69 -8.53 -20.17
C LYS A 99 14.66 -9.75 -19.24
N PRO A 100 13.92 -9.70 -18.13
CA PRO A 100 13.74 -10.84 -17.25
C PRO A 100 12.81 -11.88 -17.89
N ASP A 101 13.08 -13.16 -17.62
CA ASP A 101 12.20 -14.27 -18.04
C ASP A 101 11.09 -14.53 -17.02
N GLY A 102 11.21 -13.95 -15.82
CA GLY A 102 10.23 -14.07 -14.76
C GLY A 102 10.65 -13.35 -13.50
N LEU A 103 9.80 -13.45 -12.50
CA LEU A 103 10.04 -12.92 -11.16
C LEU A 103 9.62 -13.94 -10.11
N ARG A 104 10.22 -13.82 -8.93
CA ARG A 104 9.78 -14.51 -7.73
C ARG A 104 9.64 -13.54 -6.58
N ILE A 105 8.73 -13.83 -5.66
CA ILE A 105 8.54 -13.06 -4.44
C ILE A 105 9.06 -13.90 -3.28
N LEU A 106 9.90 -13.26 -2.48
CA LEU A 106 10.57 -13.82 -1.33
C LEU A 106 10.09 -13.11 -0.07
N ASP A 107 10.03 -13.84 1.02
CA ASP A 107 9.83 -13.24 2.35
C ASP A 107 11.14 -12.63 2.90
N GLN A 108 11.06 -12.09 4.13
CA GLN A 108 12.20 -11.53 4.86
C GLN A 108 13.35 -12.52 5.08
N VAL A 109 13.05 -13.82 5.13
CA VAL A 109 14.00 -14.91 5.34
C VAL A 109 14.46 -15.50 4.00
N LYS A 110 14.18 -14.80 2.88
CA LYS A 110 14.46 -15.24 1.51
C LYS A 110 13.81 -16.58 1.15
N ARG A 111 12.70 -16.94 1.82
CA ARG A 111 11.89 -18.10 1.42
C ARG A 111 11.03 -17.70 0.24
N GLU A 112 11.02 -18.54 -0.78
CA GLU A 112 10.19 -18.36 -1.96
C GLU A 112 8.72 -18.53 -1.59
N LEU A 113 7.94 -17.48 -1.79
CA LEU A 113 6.49 -17.47 -1.55
C LEU A 113 5.71 -17.63 -2.85
N PHE A 114 6.25 -17.11 -3.96
CA PHE A 114 5.57 -17.08 -5.25
C PHE A 114 6.57 -16.99 -6.39
N VAL A 115 6.28 -17.66 -7.51
CA VAL A 115 7.05 -17.56 -8.76
C VAL A 115 6.07 -17.29 -9.89
N TRP A 116 6.43 -16.36 -10.76
CA TRP A 116 5.66 -16.05 -11.95
C TRP A 116 6.58 -15.88 -13.15
N LYS A 117 6.15 -16.44 -14.27
CA LYS A 117 6.74 -16.25 -15.59
C LYS A 117 5.63 -15.76 -16.52
N PRO A 118 5.86 -14.75 -17.37
CA PRO A 118 4.93 -14.45 -18.43
C PRO A 118 4.82 -15.68 -19.35
N ASP A 119 3.61 -16.06 -19.71
CA ASP A 119 3.41 -17.12 -20.70
C ASP A 119 3.99 -16.61 -22.03
N ASN A 120 5.04 -17.26 -22.53
CA ASN A 120 5.52 -17.07 -23.89
C ASN A 120 4.50 -17.68 -24.85
N HIS A 121 3.32 -17.05 -24.97
CA HIS A 121 2.50 -17.21 -26.15
C HIS A 121 3.20 -16.45 -27.27
N GLU A 122 4.17 -17.12 -27.92
CA GLU A 122 4.55 -16.76 -29.29
C GLU A 122 3.26 -16.77 -30.13
N VAL A 123 2.83 -15.58 -30.55
CA VAL A 123 1.80 -15.36 -31.58
C VAL A 123 2.46 -14.92 -32.86
#